data_AF-A0AAU4JQQ3-F1
#
_entry.id   AF-A0AAU4JQQ3-F1
#
_cell.length_a   1.000
_cell.length_b   1.000
_cell.length_c   1.000
_cell.angle_alpha   90.00
_cell.angle_beta   90.00
_cell.angle_gamma   90.00
#
_symmetry.space_group_name_H-M   'P 1'
#
loop_
_entity.id
_entity.type
_entity.pdbx_description
1 polymer ?
#
loop_
_entity_poly.entity_id
_entity_poly.type
_entity_poly.pdbx_seq_one_letter_code
_entity_poly.pdbx_strand_id
1 'polypeptide(L)'
;MRRTLGWGIAAVTMAVAAATPAGAAEHRPARVTGSAEFVLPFGQGDDVQSFAFDARSAPYSRPLPIPRGENGTPADATGTVRVAHWVAEANVTVRWEASVDCMITSPGHATLTGIVTRADEMASDFVGKRVGFSVQDGGRRGGDRVGFTWSASLDQDEAGKWGPARIGTCLAPAAFATVSSGNLTVRHAEMTPLPEGKRS
;
A
#
# COMPACT_ATOMS: atom_id res chain seq x y z
N MET A 1 25.65 85.09 17.31
CA MET A 1 25.15 84.10 18.28
C MET A 1 24.59 82.90 17.50
N ARG A 2 25.33 81.78 17.47
CA ARG A 2 24.94 80.54 16.77
C ARG A 2 24.00 79.72 17.67
N ARG A 3 22.81 79.36 17.18
CA ARG A 3 21.89 78.42 17.84
C ARG A 3 21.99 77.07 17.15
N THR A 4 22.38 76.05 17.90
CA THR A 4 22.50 74.66 17.50
C THR A 4 21.12 73.98 17.47
N LEU A 5 20.76 73.34 16.36
CA LEU A 5 19.61 72.42 16.27
C LEU A 5 20.07 71.04 16.74
N GLY A 6 19.41 70.48 17.75
CA GLY A 6 19.59 69.09 18.17
C GLY A 6 18.69 68.16 17.35
N TRP A 7 19.26 67.11 16.77
CA TRP A 7 18.53 66.01 16.11
C TRP A 7 18.19 64.92 17.12
N GLY A 8 16.89 64.65 17.30
CA GLY A 8 16.41 63.50 18.05
C GLY A 8 16.37 62.27 17.16
N ILE A 9 17.15 61.23 17.51
CA ILE A 9 17.13 59.93 16.87
C ILE A 9 15.94 59.14 17.44
N ALA A 10 14.92 58.88 16.63
CA ALA A 10 13.83 57.97 16.97
C ALA A 10 14.29 56.52 16.76
N ALA A 11 14.40 55.76 17.85
CA ALA A 11 14.72 54.33 17.80
C ALA A 11 13.47 53.54 17.35
N VAL A 12 13.54 52.95 16.15
CA VAL A 12 12.53 52.01 15.64
C VAL A 12 12.83 50.63 16.21
N THR A 13 12.04 50.18 17.19
CA THR A 13 12.06 48.79 17.65
C THR A 13 11.41 47.90 16.60
N MET A 14 12.21 47.15 15.84
CA MET A 14 11.70 46.07 15.00
C MET A 14 11.29 44.89 15.89
N ALA A 15 9.99 44.58 15.92
CA ALA A 15 9.49 43.35 16.50
C ALA A 15 9.87 42.18 15.57
N VAL A 16 10.89 41.40 15.96
CA VAL A 16 11.22 40.15 15.29
C VAL A 16 10.14 39.14 15.69
N ALA A 17 9.17 38.91 14.81
CA ALA A 17 8.24 37.80 14.96
C ALA A 17 9.05 36.50 14.85
N ALA A 18 9.26 35.83 15.99
CA ALA A 18 9.84 34.50 16.02
C ALA A 18 8.92 33.57 15.21
N ALA A 19 9.38 33.13 14.04
CA ALA A 19 8.76 32.05 13.30
C ALA A 19 8.79 30.82 14.20
N THR A 20 7.63 30.40 14.69
CA THR A 20 7.47 29.08 15.30
C THR A 20 7.91 28.06 14.25
N PRO A 21 8.83 27.14 14.57
CA PRO A 21 9.13 26.05 13.65
C PRO A 21 7.81 25.35 13.38
N ALA A 22 7.44 25.26 12.10
CA ALA A 22 6.33 24.42 11.67
C ALA A 22 6.59 23.05 12.29
N GLY A 23 5.73 22.65 13.23
CA GLY A 23 5.85 21.37 13.92
C GLY A 23 6.06 20.29 12.88
N ALA A 24 7.03 19.41 13.13
CA ALA A 24 7.24 18.21 12.34
C ALA A 24 5.85 17.61 12.06
N ALA A 25 5.41 17.67 10.80
CA ALA A 25 4.15 17.06 10.42
C ALA A 25 4.23 15.62 10.92
N GLU A 26 3.31 15.20 11.79
CA GLU A 26 3.23 13.80 12.21
C GLU A 26 3.30 12.96 10.93
N HIS A 27 4.37 12.19 10.77
CA HIS A 27 4.58 11.39 9.57
C HIS A 27 3.53 10.28 9.59
N ARG A 28 2.36 10.56 9.03
CA ARG A 28 1.25 9.62 9.00
C ARG A 28 1.69 8.42 8.16
N PRO A 29 1.49 7.19 8.62
CA PRO A 29 1.91 6.01 7.87
C PRO A 29 1.19 5.95 6.53
N ALA A 30 1.82 5.36 5.52
CA ALA A 30 1.13 4.99 4.29
C ALA A 30 -0.04 4.06 4.65
N ARG A 31 -1.14 4.15 3.91
CA ARG A 31 -2.33 3.34 4.19
C ARG A 31 -3.11 3.01 2.93
N VAL A 32 -3.66 1.81 2.89
CA VAL A 32 -4.63 1.38 1.89
C VAL A 32 -5.86 0.89 2.61
N THR A 33 -7.01 1.46 2.26
CA THR A 33 -8.31 1.06 2.79
C THR A 33 -9.40 1.05 1.75
N GLY A 34 -10.53 0.45 2.12
CA GLY A 34 -11.76 0.49 1.35
C GLY A 34 -12.07 -0.87 0.74
N SER A 35 -13.15 -0.92 0.00
CA SER A 35 -13.58 -2.11 -0.73
C SER A 35 -13.56 -1.87 -2.23
N ALA A 36 -13.45 -2.96 -2.98
CA ALA A 36 -13.60 -2.97 -4.42
C ALA A 36 -14.38 -4.20 -4.84
N GLU A 37 -15.23 -4.04 -5.84
CA GLU A 37 -15.96 -5.10 -6.50
C GLU A 37 -15.89 -4.88 -8.01
N PHE A 38 -15.74 -5.97 -8.77
CA PHE A 38 -15.78 -5.95 -10.23
C PHE A 38 -16.05 -7.35 -10.78
N VAL A 39 -16.62 -7.39 -11.98
CA VAL A 39 -16.68 -8.62 -12.79
C VAL A 39 -15.28 -8.96 -13.30
N LEU A 40 -14.89 -10.23 -13.24
CA LEU A 40 -13.57 -10.69 -13.66
C LEU A 40 -13.31 -10.33 -15.14
N PRO A 41 -12.31 -9.47 -15.46
CA PRO A 41 -12.13 -8.94 -16.82
C PRO A 41 -11.79 -9.99 -17.89
N PHE A 42 -11.28 -11.16 -17.48
CA PHE A 42 -10.80 -12.22 -18.36
C PHE A 42 -11.35 -13.61 -17.97
N GLY A 43 -12.38 -13.66 -17.13
CA GLY A 43 -13.07 -14.89 -16.76
C GLY A 43 -14.16 -15.25 -17.79
N GLN A 44 -14.52 -16.54 -17.86
CA GLN A 44 -15.79 -16.92 -18.48
C GLN A 44 -16.89 -16.77 -17.43
N GLY A 45 -18.03 -16.18 -17.81
CA GLY A 45 -19.18 -15.98 -16.91
C GLY A 45 -19.20 -14.63 -16.19
N ASP A 46 -20.23 -14.42 -15.38
CA ASP A 46 -20.49 -13.18 -14.64
C ASP A 46 -19.83 -13.16 -13.25
N ASP A 47 -18.72 -13.87 -13.09
CA ASP A 47 -18.02 -14.00 -11.82
C ASP A 47 -17.61 -12.64 -11.24
N VAL A 48 -17.89 -12.45 -9.95
CA VAL A 48 -17.62 -11.20 -9.24
C VAL A 48 -16.50 -11.43 -8.23
N GLN A 49 -15.50 -10.55 -8.29
CA GLN A 49 -14.41 -10.51 -7.33
C GLN A 49 -14.57 -9.28 -6.43
N SER A 50 -14.62 -9.51 -5.13
CA SER A 50 -14.67 -8.46 -4.12
C SER A 50 -13.42 -8.48 -3.23
N PHE A 51 -12.93 -7.30 -2.87
CA PHE A 51 -11.80 -7.07 -1.99
C PHE A 51 -12.19 -6.12 -0.86
N ALA A 52 -11.63 -6.32 0.32
CA ALA A 52 -11.60 -5.33 1.39
C ALA A 52 -10.17 -5.19 1.91
N PHE A 53 -9.63 -3.98 1.78
CA PHE A 53 -8.28 -3.64 2.22
C PHE A 53 -8.33 -2.91 3.56
N ASP A 54 -7.45 -3.32 4.47
CA ASP A 54 -7.07 -2.53 5.65
C ASP A 54 -5.62 -2.79 6.00
N ALA A 55 -4.73 -1.96 5.47
CA ALA A 55 -3.30 -2.11 5.70
C ALA A 55 -2.61 -0.77 5.86
N ARG A 56 -1.51 -0.76 6.61
CA ARG A 56 -0.67 0.42 6.84
C ARG A 56 0.81 0.06 6.79
N SER A 57 1.65 1.03 6.42
CA SER A 57 3.09 0.85 6.57
C SER A 57 3.47 0.70 8.05
N ALA A 58 4.46 -0.15 8.29
CA ALA A 58 5.10 -0.37 9.56
C ALA A 58 6.60 -0.59 9.31
N PRO A 59 7.34 0.44 8.83
CA PRO A 59 8.73 0.30 8.42
C PRO A 59 9.60 -0.31 9.52
N TYR A 60 10.49 -1.22 9.14
CA TYR A 60 11.43 -1.87 10.05
C TYR A 60 10.79 -2.60 11.23
N SER A 61 9.64 -3.22 11.00
CA SER A 61 8.87 -3.90 12.05
C SER A 61 9.05 -5.42 12.06
N ARG A 62 9.59 -6.00 10.98
CA ARG A 62 9.66 -7.46 10.82
C ARG A 62 11.02 -7.91 10.30
N PRO A 63 11.81 -8.66 11.09
CA PRO A 63 13.07 -9.23 10.64
C PRO A 63 12.89 -10.11 9.40
N LEU A 64 13.85 -10.03 8.47
CA LEU A 64 13.96 -10.91 7.31
C LEU A 64 15.18 -11.82 7.46
N PRO A 65 15.08 -13.11 7.12
CA PRO A 65 16.19 -14.07 7.20
C PRO A 65 17.14 -13.90 6.00
N ILE A 66 17.67 -12.69 5.81
CA ILE A 66 18.65 -12.32 4.78
C ILE A 66 19.74 -11.46 5.44
N PRO A 67 20.95 -11.37 4.85
CA PRO A 67 21.97 -10.46 5.35
C PRO A 67 21.42 -9.04 5.46
N ARG A 68 21.60 -8.38 6.62
CA ARG A 68 21.17 -7.00 6.88
C ARG A 68 19.64 -6.83 7.01
N GLY A 69 18.93 -7.94 7.20
CA GLY A 69 17.47 -7.99 7.34
C GLY A 69 16.97 -8.00 8.79
N GLU A 70 17.86 -7.91 9.79
CA GLU A 70 17.54 -8.10 11.22
C GLU A 70 16.53 -7.08 11.73
N ASN A 71 16.49 -5.91 11.09
CA ASN A 71 15.57 -4.83 11.42
C ASN A 71 14.36 -4.75 10.48
N GLY A 72 14.24 -5.64 9.50
CA GLY A 72 13.23 -5.53 8.44
C GLY A 72 13.56 -4.47 7.39
N THR A 73 12.54 -3.97 6.71
CA THR A 73 12.70 -3.09 5.53
C THR A 73 11.87 -1.81 5.63
N PRO A 74 12.21 -0.75 4.87
CA PRO A 74 11.34 0.43 4.74
C PRO A 74 9.92 0.11 4.27
N ALA A 75 9.75 -0.98 3.54
CA ALA A 75 8.48 -1.38 2.92
C ALA A 75 7.64 -2.30 3.81
N ASP A 76 8.12 -2.64 5.00
CA ASP A 76 7.36 -3.47 5.95
C ASP A 76 5.99 -2.85 6.21
N ALA A 77 4.98 -3.71 6.31
CA ALA A 77 3.59 -3.33 6.53
C ALA A 77 2.87 -4.33 7.41
N THR A 78 1.71 -3.92 7.91
CA THR A 78 0.79 -4.77 8.66
C THR A 78 -0.64 -4.49 8.23
N GLY A 79 -1.48 -5.51 8.33
CA GLY A 79 -2.91 -5.40 8.03
C GLY A 79 -3.44 -6.65 7.36
N THR A 80 -4.60 -6.50 6.71
CA THR A 80 -5.29 -7.60 6.05
C THR A 80 -5.85 -7.19 4.69
N VAL A 81 -5.92 -8.15 3.78
CA VAL A 81 -6.80 -8.09 2.62
C VAL A 81 -7.76 -9.27 2.70
N ARG A 82 -9.05 -9.00 2.65
CA ARG A 82 -10.09 -10.02 2.51
C ARG A 82 -10.54 -10.08 1.08
N VAL A 83 -10.71 -11.29 0.57
CA VAL A 83 -11.12 -11.55 -0.80
C VAL A 83 -12.32 -12.47 -0.79
N ALA A 84 -13.29 -12.16 -1.64
CA ALA A 84 -14.43 -13.00 -1.94
C ALA A 84 -14.56 -13.14 -3.45
N HIS A 85 -14.75 -14.37 -3.92
CA HIS A 85 -15.02 -14.68 -5.32
C HIS A 85 -16.40 -15.33 -5.38
N TRP A 86 -17.37 -14.63 -5.95
CA TRP A 86 -18.65 -15.23 -6.32
C TRP A 86 -18.52 -15.87 -7.69
N VAL A 87 -18.72 -17.19 -7.74
CA VAL A 87 -18.67 -18.00 -8.96
C VAL A 87 -20.10 -18.16 -9.45
N ALA A 88 -20.42 -17.54 -10.58
CA ALA A 88 -21.78 -17.44 -11.10
C ALA A 88 -22.37 -18.82 -11.43
N GLU A 89 -21.59 -19.64 -12.13
CA GLU A 89 -22.01 -20.96 -12.59
C GLU A 89 -22.35 -21.92 -11.44
N ALA A 90 -21.56 -21.88 -10.36
CA ALA A 90 -21.74 -22.72 -9.19
C ALA A 90 -22.62 -22.08 -8.11
N ASN A 91 -23.01 -20.81 -8.28
CA ASN A 91 -23.74 -20.00 -7.30
C ASN A 91 -23.18 -20.10 -5.87
N VAL A 92 -21.85 -19.96 -5.76
CA VAL A 92 -21.12 -20.05 -4.49
C VAL A 92 -20.19 -18.86 -4.32
N THR A 93 -19.98 -18.43 -3.08
CA THR A 93 -18.95 -17.45 -2.74
C THR A 93 -17.83 -18.11 -1.96
N VAL A 94 -16.63 -18.11 -2.53
CA VAL A 94 -15.40 -18.60 -1.90
C VAL A 94 -14.63 -17.42 -1.30
N ARG A 95 -14.22 -17.52 -0.04
CA ARG A 95 -13.55 -16.45 0.69
C ARG A 95 -12.18 -16.86 1.21
N TRP A 96 -11.29 -15.87 1.32
CA TRP A 96 -10.01 -16.01 2.01
C TRP A 96 -9.48 -14.66 2.48
N GLU A 97 -8.49 -14.70 3.37
CA GLU A 97 -7.84 -13.53 3.95
C GLU A 97 -6.32 -13.69 3.91
N ALA A 98 -5.63 -12.61 3.53
CA ALA A 98 -4.18 -12.51 3.60
C ALA A 98 -3.74 -11.48 4.64
N SER A 99 -2.72 -11.82 5.41
CA SER A 99 -2.00 -10.89 6.27
C SER A 99 -0.95 -10.16 5.46
N VAL A 100 -1.05 -8.83 5.40
CA VAL A 100 -0.15 -7.96 4.64
C VAL A 100 1.17 -7.81 5.38
N ASP A 101 2.28 -7.97 4.65
CA ASP A 101 3.63 -7.90 5.20
C ASP A 101 4.58 -6.98 4.44
N CYS A 102 4.15 -6.44 3.30
CA CYS A 102 4.78 -5.32 2.61
C CYS A 102 3.75 -4.37 1.99
N MET A 103 4.08 -3.07 2.00
CA MET A 103 3.41 -2.02 1.25
C MET A 103 4.41 -1.00 0.70
N ILE A 104 4.30 -0.67 -0.60
CA ILE A 104 4.94 0.49 -1.21
C ILE A 104 3.84 1.37 -1.81
N THR A 105 3.94 2.68 -1.66
CA THR A 105 2.96 3.63 -2.21
C THR A 105 3.62 4.71 -3.02
N SER A 106 2.87 5.22 -4.00
CA SER A 106 3.06 6.53 -4.60
C SER A 106 1.70 7.27 -4.57
N PRO A 107 1.62 8.57 -4.90
CA PRO A 107 0.34 9.29 -4.90
C PRO A 107 -0.72 8.56 -5.74
N GLY A 108 -1.79 8.10 -5.10
CA GLY A 108 -2.90 7.37 -5.75
C GLY A 108 -2.63 5.89 -6.07
N HIS A 109 -1.45 5.35 -5.74
CA HIS A 109 -1.12 3.95 -6.05
C HIS A 109 -0.46 3.22 -4.88
N ALA A 110 -0.76 1.93 -4.75
CA ALA A 110 -0.12 1.08 -3.79
C ALA A 110 0.16 -0.31 -4.36
N THR A 111 1.29 -0.89 -3.96
CA THR A 111 1.60 -2.30 -4.12
C THR A 111 1.65 -2.93 -2.74
N LEU A 112 0.93 -4.03 -2.56
CA LEU A 112 0.88 -4.79 -1.33
C LEU A 112 1.25 -6.25 -1.62
N THR A 113 1.90 -6.90 -0.66
CA THR A 113 1.96 -8.37 -0.63
C THR A 113 1.57 -8.87 0.74
N GLY A 114 1.10 -10.11 0.78
CA GLY A 114 0.76 -10.79 2.00
C GLY A 114 0.78 -12.30 1.86
N ILE A 115 0.65 -12.98 3.00
CA ILE A 115 0.49 -14.43 3.06
C ILE A 115 -0.96 -14.74 3.41
N VAL A 116 -1.60 -15.65 2.68
CA VAL A 116 -2.96 -16.10 2.99
C VAL A 116 -2.94 -16.87 4.30
N THR A 117 -3.73 -16.43 5.27
CA THR A 117 -3.77 -17.01 6.63
C THR A 117 -5.05 -17.79 6.89
N ARG A 118 -6.13 -17.50 6.16
CA ARG A 118 -7.44 -18.14 6.30
C ARG A 118 -8.10 -18.29 4.93
N ALA A 119 -8.79 -19.39 4.71
CA ALA A 119 -9.57 -19.63 3.51
C ALA A 119 -10.73 -20.57 3.82
N ASP A 120 -11.83 -20.45 3.07
CA ASP A 120 -12.87 -21.47 2.99
C ASP A 120 -12.29 -22.77 2.42
N GLU A 121 -12.98 -23.90 2.62
CA GLU A 121 -12.52 -25.23 2.19
C GLU A 121 -12.16 -25.27 0.69
N MET A 122 -12.97 -24.65 -0.17
CA MET A 122 -12.72 -24.58 -1.62
C MET A 122 -11.46 -23.78 -2.01
N ALA A 123 -10.89 -23.00 -1.08
CA ALA A 123 -9.67 -22.22 -1.28
C ALA A 123 -8.57 -22.62 -0.28
N SER A 124 -8.66 -23.79 0.37
CA SER A 124 -7.67 -24.24 1.37
C SER A 124 -6.24 -24.24 0.84
N ASP A 125 -6.07 -24.54 -0.45
CA ASP A 125 -4.76 -24.55 -1.13
C ASP A 125 -4.10 -23.17 -1.22
N PHE A 126 -4.82 -22.09 -0.94
CA PHE A 126 -4.22 -20.76 -0.85
C PHE A 126 -3.49 -20.53 0.47
N VAL A 127 -3.87 -21.22 1.56
CA VAL A 127 -3.28 -20.99 2.88
C VAL A 127 -1.75 -21.18 2.83
N GLY A 128 -1.02 -20.20 3.36
CA GLY A 128 0.44 -20.15 3.33
C GLY A 128 1.04 -19.62 2.03
N LYS A 129 0.25 -19.47 0.95
CA LYS A 129 0.75 -18.87 -0.30
C LYS A 129 0.87 -17.36 -0.19
N ARG A 130 1.88 -16.83 -0.88
CA ARG A 130 2.05 -15.39 -1.06
C ARG A 130 1.18 -14.90 -2.21
N VAL A 131 0.54 -13.76 -1.99
CA VAL A 131 -0.26 -13.04 -2.98
C VAL A 131 0.18 -11.59 -3.07
N GLY A 132 0.05 -11.00 -4.26
CA GLY A 132 0.33 -9.60 -4.51
C GLY A 132 -0.90 -8.86 -4.99
N PHE A 133 -1.01 -7.59 -4.60
CA PHE A 133 -2.10 -6.69 -4.96
C PHE A 133 -1.53 -5.35 -5.41
N SER A 134 -2.08 -4.80 -6.49
CA SER A 134 -1.91 -3.39 -6.85
C SER A 134 -3.24 -2.68 -6.67
N VAL A 135 -3.22 -1.50 -6.05
CA VAL A 135 -4.38 -0.65 -5.84
C VAL A 135 -4.11 0.69 -6.52
N GLN A 136 -5.07 1.15 -7.31
CA GLN A 136 -5.14 2.51 -7.83
C GLN A 136 -6.39 3.17 -7.25
N ASP A 137 -6.18 4.29 -6.57
CA ASP A 137 -7.21 5.22 -6.09
C ASP A 137 -7.37 6.32 -7.15
N GLY A 138 -8.49 6.29 -7.88
CA GLY A 138 -8.84 7.26 -8.92
C GLY A 138 -9.34 8.60 -8.36
N GLY A 139 -9.49 8.69 -7.03
CA GLY A 139 -10.01 9.86 -6.34
C GLY A 139 -11.44 10.21 -6.77
N ARG A 140 -11.78 11.50 -6.69
CA ARG A 140 -13.14 12.00 -6.98
C ARG A 140 -13.63 11.78 -8.40
N ARG A 141 -12.72 11.47 -9.34
CA ARG A 141 -13.08 11.22 -10.75
C ARG A 141 -13.47 9.76 -10.98
N GLY A 142 -13.40 8.91 -9.94
CA GLY A 142 -13.60 7.48 -10.04
C GLY A 142 -12.49 6.80 -10.84
N GLY A 143 -12.73 5.55 -11.22
CA GLY A 143 -11.75 4.76 -11.96
C GLY A 143 -10.71 4.08 -11.08
N ASP A 144 -11.09 3.73 -9.85
CA ASP A 144 -10.32 2.83 -9.00
C ASP A 144 -10.01 1.54 -9.77
N ARG A 145 -8.82 0.99 -9.52
CA ARG A 145 -8.41 -0.27 -10.13
C ARG A 145 -7.71 -1.18 -9.14
N VAL A 146 -7.83 -2.48 -9.38
CA VAL A 146 -7.11 -3.52 -8.64
C VAL A 146 -6.33 -4.41 -9.61
N GLY A 147 -5.13 -4.80 -9.21
CA GLY A 147 -4.33 -5.86 -9.84
C GLY A 147 -4.05 -6.94 -8.81
N PHE A 148 -3.95 -8.20 -9.25
CA PHE A 148 -3.72 -9.33 -8.36
C PHE A 148 -3.02 -10.50 -9.07
N THR A 149 -2.25 -11.28 -8.33
CA THR A 149 -1.23 -12.20 -8.90
C THR A 149 -1.75 -13.54 -9.42
N TRP A 150 -3.00 -13.93 -9.15
CA TRP A 150 -3.49 -15.29 -9.47
C TRP A 150 -4.36 -15.39 -10.72
N SER A 151 -4.58 -14.32 -11.48
CA SER A 151 -5.36 -14.36 -12.74
C SER A 151 -4.51 -14.38 -14.00
N ALA A 152 -3.48 -13.53 -14.08
CA ALA A 152 -2.75 -13.28 -15.31
C ALA A 152 -1.22 -13.38 -15.17
N SER A 153 -0.71 -13.68 -13.98
CA SER A 153 0.73 -13.78 -13.73
C SER A 153 1.18 -15.25 -13.72
N LEU A 154 2.09 -15.59 -14.62
CA LEU A 154 2.73 -16.90 -14.74
C LEU A 154 4.25 -16.73 -14.74
N ASP A 155 4.97 -17.77 -14.32
CA ASP A 155 6.43 -17.82 -14.34
C ASP A 155 6.90 -19.18 -14.84
N GLN A 156 8.15 -19.25 -15.30
CA GLN A 156 8.83 -20.49 -15.66
C GLN A 156 9.77 -20.92 -14.54
N ASP A 157 9.78 -22.22 -14.24
CA ASP A 157 10.82 -22.80 -13.39
C ASP A 157 12.16 -22.93 -14.15
N GLU A 158 13.19 -23.42 -13.45
CA GLU A 158 14.54 -23.62 -14.04
C GLU A 158 14.55 -24.60 -15.22
N ALA A 159 13.56 -25.49 -15.30
CA ALA A 159 13.39 -26.42 -16.42
C ALA A 159 12.56 -25.81 -17.57
N GLY A 160 12.15 -24.54 -17.46
CA GLY A 160 11.34 -23.84 -18.45
C GLY A 160 9.85 -24.19 -18.40
N LYS A 161 9.39 -24.92 -17.38
CA LYS A 161 7.98 -25.29 -17.24
C LYS A 161 7.19 -24.12 -16.66
N TRP A 162 6.09 -23.79 -17.32
CA TRP A 162 5.17 -22.74 -16.88
C TRP A 162 4.34 -23.17 -15.66
N GLY A 163 4.14 -22.23 -14.74
CA GLY A 163 3.29 -22.38 -13.58
C GLY A 163 2.88 -21.03 -12.97
N PRO A 164 2.23 -21.04 -11.80
CA PRO A 164 1.90 -19.82 -11.07
C PRO A 164 3.16 -18.99 -10.81
N ALA A 165 3.04 -17.67 -10.93
CA ALA A 165 4.19 -16.79 -10.72
C ALA A 165 4.78 -16.91 -9.31
N ARG A 166 6.11 -17.01 -9.21
CA ARG A 166 6.81 -16.86 -7.93
C ARG A 166 6.69 -15.40 -7.48
N ILE A 167 6.01 -15.17 -6.36
CA ILE A 167 5.78 -13.82 -5.84
C ILE A 167 6.80 -13.54 -4.73
N GLY A 168 7.59 -12.48 -4.90
CA GLY A 168 8.43 -11.92 -3.83
C GLY A 168 7.68 -10.87 -3.01
N THR A 169 8.33 -10.31 -1.99
CA THR A 169 7.76 -9.18 -1.25
C THR A 169 7.62 -7.96 -2.15
N CYS A 170 6.54 -7.19 -1.98
CA CYS A 170 6.29 -5.94 -2.72
C CYS A 170 6.19 -6.11 -4.25
N LEU A 171 5.83 -7.30 -4.74
CA LEU A 171 5.64 -7.59 -6.17
C LEU A 171 4.16 -7.87 -6.48
N ALA A 172 3.61 -7.13 -7.44
CA ALA A 172 2.26 -7.31 -7.95
C ALA A 172 2.17 -6.83 -9.42
N PRO A 173 1.22 -7.34 -10.23
CA PRO A 173 1.00 -6.86 -11.58
C PRO A 173 0.39 -5.45 -11.57
N ALA A 174 0.28 -4.81 -12.74
CA ALA A 174 -0.41 -3.53 -12.87
C ALA A 174 -1.88 -3.60 -12.37
N ALA A 175 -2.43 -2.47 -11.92
CA ALA A 175 -3.84 -2.38 -11.56
C ALA A 175 -4.72 -2.37 -12.83
N PHE A 176 -5.21 -3.55 -13.22
CA PHE A 176 -5.87 -3.76 -14.50
C PHE A 176 -7.40 -3.83 -14.39
N ALA A 177 -7.94 -4.33 -13.29
CA ALA A 177 -9.38 -4.52 -13.13
C ALA A 177 -10.04 -3.21 -12.70
N THR A 178 -10.96 -2.70 -13.51
CA THR A 178 -11.74 -1.50 -13.20
C THR A 178 -12.79 -1.83 -12.14
N VAL A 179 -12.76 -1.12 -11.03
CA VAL A 179 -13.74 -1.27 -9.94
C VAL A 179 -15.09 -0.73 -10.39
N SER A 180 -16.14 -1.55 -10.29
CA SER A 180 -17.52 -1.15 -10.59
C SER A 180 -18.25 -0.60 -9.36
N SER A 181 -17.88 -1.07 -8.15
CA SER A 181 -18.42 -0.60 -6.89
C SER A 181 -17.34 -0.66 -5.80
N GLY A 182 -17.22 0.39 -4.98
CA GLY A 182 -16.15 0.48 -4.00
C GLY A 182 -15.80 1.89 -3.57
N ASN A 183 -14.79 2.00 -2.72
CA ASN A 183 -14.29 3.25 -2.16
C ASN A 183 -12.81 3.15 -1.78
N LEU A 184 -11.97 2.67 -2.69
CA LEU A 184 -10.55 2.50 -2.38
C LEU A 184 -9.94 3.85 -2.02
N THR A 185 -9.01 3.84 -1.08
CA THR A 185 -8.27 5.02 -0.66
C THR A 185 -6.82 4.64 -0.46
N VAL A 186 -5.93 5.36 -1.14
CA VAL A 186 -4.49 5.24 -0.95
C VAL A 186 -3.96 6.53 -0.34
N ARG A 187 -3.49 6.42 0.92
CA ARG A 187 -2.67 7.47 1.52
C ARG A 187 -1.20 7.15 1.30
N HIS A 188 -0.55 7.98 0.50
CA HIS A 188 0.88 7.90 0.29
C HIS A 188 1.66 8.45 1.50
N ALA A 189 2.80 7.82 1.79
CA ALA A 189 3.87 8.37 2.61
C ALA A 189 5.22 7.97 2.02
N GLU A 190 6.19 8.88 2.11
CA GLU A 190 7.58 8.60 1.71
C GLU A 190 8.17 7.48 2.55
N MET A 191 9.00 6.64 1.91
CA MET A 191 9.69 5.55 2.60
C MET A 191 10.60 6.08 3.70
N THR A 192 10.50 5.48 4.88
CA THR A 192 11.30 5.88 6.03
C THR A 192 12.77 5.46 5.82
N PRO A 193 13.74 6.39 5.91
CA PRO A 193 15.15 6.04 5.89
C PRO A 193 15.52 5.10 7.03
N LEU A 194 16.67 4.42 6.90
CA LEU A 194 17.18 3.57 7.97
C LEU A 194 17.37 4.40 9.25
N PRO A 195 16.86 3.94 10.42
CA PRO A 195 17.03 4.68 11.66
C PRO A 195 18.50 4.92 11.96
N GLU A 196 18.85 6.15 12.35
CA GLU A 196 20.21 6.50 12.75
C GLU A 196 20.72 5.54 13.84
N GLY A 197 21.94 5.05 13.68
CA GLY A 197 22.57 4.10 14.61
C GLY A 197 22.29 2.62 14.35
N LYS A 198 21.38 2.27 13.42
CA LYS A 198 21.26 0.89 12.92
C LYS A 198 22.15 0.72 11.69
N ARG A 199 23.15 -0.16 11.78
CA ARG A 199 23.96 -0.55 10.60
C ARG A 199 23.23 -1.68 9.87
N SER A 200 23.24 -1.58 8.54
CA SER A 200 22.90 -2.68 7.65
C SER A 200 23.99 -3.74 7.77
#